data_AF-A0A8D8L790-F1
#
_entry.id   AF-A0A8D8L790-F1
#
_cell.length_a   1.000
_cell.length_b   1.000
_cell.length_c   1.000
_cell.angle_alpha   90.00
_cell.angle_beta   90.00
_cell.angle_gamma   90.00
#
_symmetry.space_group_name_H-M   'P 1'
#
loop_
_entity.id
_entity.type
_entity.pdbx_description
1 polymer ?
#
loop_
_entity_poly.entity_id
_entity_poly.type
_entity_poly.pdbx_seq_one_letter_code
_entity_poly.pdbx_strand_id
1 'polypeptide(L)'
;MLFTAFSLKRNWHRLTGQSRDQLNEDLRFFQTIRFLTFCLVVMSHCWINYTITPVHNPYTLEQTYYSPARHAVINGGQILQTFFLFSGFLLSLHFFNTRTQLRGRSLGWGVVLVVVFYRFVRLTPVYAYVLLLHATWLAKFQDGPLWKRGVDPERYFCRKNWWTNLLYANNYVHVEEPVILYYGLVQINKNLFCSASKLRGILQLIFNFSPLE
;
A
#
# COMPACT_ATOMS: atom_id res chain seq x y z
N MET A 1 -0.16 -14.03 18.67
CA MET A 1 -1.07 -12.96 18.19
C MET A 1 -1.86 -13.32 16.92
N LEU A 2 -1.42 -14.26 16.07
CA LEU A 2 -2.12 -14.64 14.83
C LEU A 2 -3.50 -15.29 15.06
N PHE A 3 -3.62 -16.28 15.96
CA PHE A 3 -4.92 -16.95 16.21
C PHE A 3 -5.96 -16.04 16.88
N THR A 4 -5.52 -15.07 17.69
CA THR A 4 -6.41 -14.09 18.33
C THR A 4 -6.87 -12.97 17.38
N ALA A 5 -6.32 -12.88 16.17
CA ALA A 5 -6.61 -11.82 15.22
C ALA A 5 -7.99 -11.98 14.54
N PHE A 6 -8.58 -13.18 14.54
CA PHE A 6 -9.87 -13.47 13.89
C PHE A 6 -11.08 -13.40 14.84
N SER A 7 -10.87 -13.10 16.13
CA SER A 7 -11.98 -12.97 17.07
C SER A 7 -12.76 -11.67 16.81
N LEU A 8 -13.93 -11.79 16.16
CA LEU A 8 -14.85 -10.69 15.88
C LEU A 8 -15.21 -9.87 17.13
N LYS A 9 -15.56 -10.52 18.25
CA LYS A 9 -15.93 -9.83 19.51
C LYS A 9 -14.80 -8.92 20.01
N ARG A 10 -13.59 -9.45 20.11
CA ARG A 10 -12.40 -8.69 20.56
C ARG A 10 -12.03 -7.55 19.60
N ASN A 11 -12.11 -7.78 18.29
CA ASN A 11 -11.81 -6.73 17.31
C ASN A 11 -12.88 -5.64 17.33
N TRP A 12 -14.16 -5.99 17.48
CA TRP A 12 -15.26 -5.04 17.62
C TRP A 12 -15.07 -4.13 18.83
N HIS A 13 -14.82 -4.69 20.02
CA HIS A 13 -14.55 -3.88 21.21
C HIS A 13 -13.31 -2.98 21.09
N ARG A 14 -12.31 -3.37 20.29
CA ARG A 14 -11.14 -2.52 20.01
C ARG A 14 -11.43 -1.43 18.98
N LEU A 15 -12.35 -1.68 18.05
CA LEU A 15 -12.78 -0.72 17.03
C LEU A 15 -13.72 0.34 17.63
N THR A 16 -14.63 -0.06 18.51
CA THR A 16 -15.60 0.84 19.15
C THR A 16 -15.10 1.42 20.48
N GLY A 17 -13.97 0.94 20.99
CA GLY A 17 -13.36 1.45 22.22
C GLY A 17 -12.78 2.85 22.02
N GLN A 18 -12.81 3.67 23.09
CA GLN A 18 -12.18 4.98 23.07
C GLN A 18 -10.64 4.82 23.05
N SER A 19 -9.98 5.66 22.24
CA SER A 19 -8.52 5.75 22.24
C SER A 19 -8.06 6.31 23.59
N ARG A 20 -7.12 5.64 24.24
CA ARG A 20 -6.53 6.10 25.51
C ARG A 20 -5.43 7.16 25.32
N ASP A 21 -4.90 7.31 24.11
CA ASP A 21 -3.80 8.24 23.82
C ASP A 21 -4.33 9.53 23.18
N GLN A 22 -3.96 10.68 23.77
CA GLN A 22 -4.34 12.03 23.30
C GLN A 22 -3.85 12.31 21.87
N LEU A 23 -2.62 11.86 21.52
CA LEU A 23 -2.09 11.95 20.16
C LEU A 23 -2.95 11.19 19.13
N ASN A 24 -3.49 10.03 19.51
CA ASN A 24 -4.36 9.25 18.62
C ASN A 24 -5.71 9.93 18.45
N GLU A 25 -6.17 10.71 19.43
CA GLU A 25 -7.39 11.50 19.35
C GLU A 25 -7.24 12.67 18.39
N ASP A 26 -6.15 13.43 18.49
CA ASP A 26 -5.81 14.54 17.58
C ASP A 26 -5.62 14.07 16.13
N LEU A 27 -5.06 12.87 15.95
CA LEU A 27 -4.80 12.27 14.63
C LEU A 27 -5.99 11.49 14.06
N ARG A 28 -7.17 11.49 14.70
CA ARG A 28 -8.36 10.77 14.19
C ARG A 28 -8.76 11.22 12.79
N PHE A 29 -8.69 12.52 12.51
CA PHE A 29 -9.05 13.05 11.19
C PHE A 29 -8.17 12.47 10.06
N PHE A 30 -6.88 12.24 10.32
CA PHE A 30 -6.01 11.58 9.35
C PHE A 30 -6.43 10.13 9.06
N GLN A 31 -6.97 9.42 10.04
CA GLN A 31 -7.51 8.07 9.80
C GLN A 31 -8.74 8.12 8.90
N THR A 32 -9.59 9.14 9.04
CA THR A 32 -10.73 9.38 8.14
C THR A 32 -10.27 9.66 6.71
N ILE A 33 -9.25 10.52 6.52
CA ILE A 33 -8.65 10.77 5.19
C ILE A 33 -8.11 9.47 4.59
N ARG A 34 -7.42 8.65 5.39
CA ARG A 34 -6.89 7.35 4.93
C ARG A 34 -7.99 6.39 4.51
N PHE A 35 -9.10 6.37 5.22
CA PHE A 35 -10.27 5.57 4.84
C PHE A 35 -10.87 6.06 3.51
N LEU A 36 -11.10 7.37 3.37
CA LEU A 36 -11.64 7.94 2.13
C LEU A 36 -10.72 7.68 0.93
N THR A 37 -9.42 7.91 1.09
CA THR A 37 -8.43 7.64 0.04
C THR A 37 -8.36 6.16 -0.32
N PHE A 38 -8.53 5.24 0.64
CA PHE A 38 -8.66 3.81 0.35
C PHE A 38 -9.89 3.48 -0.50
N CYS A 39 -11.05 4.07 -0.20
CA CYS A 39 -12.25 3.91 -1.03
C CYS A 39 -12.04 4.42 -2.46
N LEU A 40 -11.36 5.56 -2.62
CA LEU A 40 -11.02 6.10 -3.94
C LEU A 40 -10.07 5.18 -4.73
N VAL A 41 -9.10 4.55 -4.06
CA VAL A 41 -8.21 3.55 -4.67
C VAL A 41 -9.00 2.34 -5.16
N VAL A 42 -9.90 1.81 -4.33
CA VAL A 42 -10.76 0.67 -4.74
C VAL A 42 -11.62 1.04 -5.94
N MET A 43 -12.24 2.22 -5.93
CA MET A 43 -13.04 2.70 -7.06
C MET A 43 -12.20 2.85 -8.33
N SER A 44 -10.96 3.36 -8.22
CA SER A 44 -10.01 3.45 -9.33
C SER A 44 -9.67 2.07 -9.90
N HIS A 45 -9.45 1.07 -9.05
CA HIS A 45 -9.20 -0.32 -9.49
C HIS A 45 -10.41 -0.95 -10.18
N CYS A 46 -11.63 -0.71 -9.70
CA CYS A 46 -12.84 -1.15 -10.38
C CYS A 46 -12.97 -0.50 -11.76
N TRP A 47 -12.65 0.79 -11.85
CA TRP A 47 -12.72 1.55 -13.09
C TRP A 47 -11.76 1.02 -14.15
N ILE A 48 -10.48 0.80 -13.82
CA ILE A 48 -9.50 0.28 -14.77
C ILE A 48 -9.86 -1.13 -15.27
N ASN A 49 -10.45 -1.98 -14.43
CA ASN A 49 -10.95 -3.29 -14.86
C ASN A 49 -12.09 -3.16 -15.88
N TYR A 50 -12.98 -2.19 -15.67
CA TYR A 50 -14.04 -1.88 -16.62
C TYR A 50 -13.49 -1.41 -17.97
N THR A 51 -12.44 -0.56 -17.98
CA THR A 51 -11.85 -0.05 -19.23
C THR A 51 -11.06 -1.09 -20.04
N ILE A 52 -10.53 -2.13 -19.39
CA ILE A 52 -9.78 -3.20 -20.07
C ILE A 52 -10.72 -4.22 -20.75
N THR A 53 -11.98 -4.23 -20.34
CA THR A 53 -13.01 -5.11 -20.93
C THR A 53 -13.48 -4.54 -22.27
N PRO A 54 -13.72 -5.37 -23.31
CA PRO A 54 -14.22 -4.87 -24.58
C PRO A 54 -15.55 -4.12 -24.40
N VAL A 55 -15.56 -2.85 -24.80
CA VAL A 55 -16.74 -1.97 -24.78
C VAL A 55 -17.38 -1.91 -26.16
N HIS A 56 -18.71 -1.90 -26.22
CA HIS A 56 -19.45 -1.81 -27.49
C HIS A 56 -19.24 -0.46 -28.20
N ASN A 57 -18.99 0.61 -27.44
CA ASN A 57 -18.76 1.94 -27.99
C ASN A 57 -17.56 2.64 -27.33
N PRO A 58 -16.39 2.71 -28.01
CA PRO A 58 -15.20 3.36 -27.46
C PRO A 58 -15.37 4.87 -27.25
N TYR A 59 -16.27 5.51 -28.00
CA TYR A 59 -16.55 6.95 -27.88
C TYR A 59 -17.08 7.32 -26.49
N THR A 60 -17.88 6.45 -25.87
CA THR A 60 -18.40 6.68 -24.51
C THR A 60 -17.32 6.62 -23.43
N LEU A 61 -16.28 5.81 -23.66
CA LEU A 61 -15.12 5.72 -22.79
C LEU A 61 -14.25 6.97 -22.93
N GLU A 62 -14.03 7.42 -24.17
CA GLU A 62 -13.30 8.67 -24.47
C GLU A 62 -13.99 9.89 -23.84
N GLN A 63 -15.31 10.00 -23.93
CA GLN A 63 -16.08 11.08 -23.30
C GLN A 63 -15.86 11.18 -21.77
N THR A 64 -15.51 10.08 -21.12
CA THR A 64 -15.23 10.05 -19.68
C THR A 64 -13.92 10.76 -19.33
N TYR A 65 -12.99 10.87 -20.28
CA TYR A 65 -11.76 11.68 -20.20
C TYR A 65 -11.99 13.17 -20.55
N TYR A 66 -13.19 13.71 -20.40
CA TYR A 66 -13.39 15.17 -20.43
C TYR A 66 -13.95 15.71 -19.12
N SER A 67 -14.38 14.84 -18.22
CA SER A 67 -14.90 15.25 -16.92
C SER A 67 -13.77 15.28 -15.87
N PRO A 68 -13.46 16.44 -15.24
CA PRO A 68 -12.38 16.55 -14.26
C PRO A 68 -12.53 15.59 -13.07
N ALA A 69 -13.76 15.37 -12.62
CA ALA A 69 -14.05 14.46 -11.51
C ALA A 69 -13.70 13.00 -11.84
N ARG A 70 -13.99 12.56 -13.08
CA ARG A 70 -13.69 11.19 -13.53
C ARG A 70 -12.20 11.02 -13.81
N HIS A 71 -11.55 12.07 -14.31
CA HIS A 71 -10.09 12.11 -14.45
C HIS A 71 -9.34 11.92 -13.13
N ALA A 72 -9.83 12.49 -12.04
CA ALA A 72 -9.21 12.29 -10.73
C ALA A 72 -9.18 10.81 -10.33
N VAL A 73 -10.27 10.08 -10.59
CA VAL A 73 -10.39 8.63 -10.31
C VAL A 73 -9.55 7.79 -11.26
N ILE A 74 -9.44 8.19 -12.54
CA ILE A 74 -8.59 7.54 -13.55
C ILE A 74 -7.11 7.66 -13.16
N ASN A 75 -6.70 8.79 -12.56
CA ASN A 75 -5.35 9.01 -12.04
C ASN A 75 -5.11 8.30 -10.68
N GLY A 76 -5.47 7.02 -10.58
CA GLY A 76 -5.33 6.21 -9.35
C GLY A 76 -3.92 6.19 -8.77
N GLY A 77 -2.89 6.35 -9.61
CA GLY A 77 -1.49 6.46 -9.17
C GLY A 77 -1.25 7.64 -8.21
N GLN A 78 -1.85 8.79 -8.48
CA GLN A 78 -1.71 9.99 -7.64
C GLN A 78 -2.42 9.83 -6.30
N ILE A 79 -3.59 9.17 -6.31
CA ILE A 79 -4.34 8.83 -5.09
C ILE A 79 -3.53 7.89 -4.19
N LEU A 80 -2.90 6.87 -4.79
CA LEU A 80 -2.03 5.95 -4.07
C LEU A 80 -0.81 6.65 -3.45
N GLN A 81 -0.13 7.52 -4.19
CA GLN A 81 1.00 8.31 -3.66
C GLN A 81 0.59 9.14 -2.44
N THR A 82 -0.58 9.77 -2.50
CA THR A 82 -1.13 10.57 -1.41
C THR A 82 -1.45 9.72 -0.17
N PHE A 83 -2.03 8.53 -0.36
CA PHE A 83 -2.27 7.58 0.72
C PHE A 83 -0.98 7.12 1.42
N PHE A 84 0.08 6.86 0.65
CA PHE A 84 1.39 6.49 1.20
C PHE A 84 2.06 7.65 1.92
N LEU A 85 1.92 8.89 1.41
CA LEU A 85 2.42 10.10 2.07
C LEU A 85 1.81 10.26 3.46
N PHE A 86 0.48 10.21 3.57
CA PHE A 86 -0.20 10.31 4.87
C PHE A 86 0.17 9.17 5.82
N SER A 87 0.30 7.95 5.29
CA SER A 87 0.73 6.79 6.09
C SER A 87 2.17 6.93 6.60
N GLY A 88 3.07 7.50 5.80
CA GLY A 88 4.45 7.79 6.19
C GLY A 88 4.55 8.92 7.21
N PHE A 89 3.76 9.99 7.03
CA PHE A 89 3.68 11.11 7.95
C PHE A 89 3.25 10.67 9.37
N LEU A 90 2.15 9.91 9.48
CA LEU A 90 1.68 9.38 10.77
C LEU A 90 2.71 8.49 11.47
N LEU A 91 3.43 7.68 10.69
CA LEU A 91 4.49 6.84 11.25
C LEU A 91 5.64 7.69 11.79
N SER A 92 6.02 8.76 11.09
CA SER A 92 7.05 9.70 11.55
C SER A 92 6.66 10.36 12.88
N LEU A 93 5.41 10.82 13.00
CA LEU A 93 4.88 11.38 14.25
C LEU A 93 4.91 10.36 15.39
N HIS A 94 4.51 9.12 15.12
CA HIS A 94 4.55 8.05 16.12
C HIS A 94 5.97 7.74 16.58
N PHE A 95 6.95 7.73 15.66
CA PHE A 95 8.36 7.59 16.02
C PHE A 95 8.87 8.76 16.86
N PHE A 96 8.46 9.98 16.56
CA PHE A 96 8.86 11.16 17.34
C PHE A 96 8.31 11.09 18.76
N ASN A 97 7.01 10.79 18.91
CA ASN A 97 6.38 10.63 20.23
C ASN A 97 6.97 9.45 21.03
N THR A 98 7.32 8.35 20.37
CA THR A 98 7.99 7.23 21.04
C THR A 98 9.38 7.65 21.54
N ARG A 99 10.10 8.49 20.78
CA ARG A 99 11.43 8.98 21.18
C ARG A 99 11.36 9.96 22.36
N THR A 100 10.36 10.84 22.40
CA THR A 100 10.16 11.77 23.52
C THR A 100 9.82 10.99 24.80
N GLN A 101 8.98 9.95 24.71
CA GLN A 101 8.70 9.07 25.85
C GLN A 101 9.91 8.26 26.32
N LEU A 102 10.82 7.88 25.43
CA LEU A 102 12.07 7.17 25.76
C LEU A 102 13.21 8.10 26.22
N ARG A 103 12.89 9.34 26.62
CA ARG A 103 13.83 10.30 27.23
C ARG A 103 15.07 10.57 26.37
N GLY A 104 14.88 10.64 25.05
CA GLY A 104 15.95 11.05 24.12
C GLY A 104 16.98 9.98 23.77
N ARG A 105 16.83 8.73 24.25
CA ARG A 105 17.71 7.62 23.85
C ARG A 105 17.75 7.53 22.31
N SER A 106 18.96 7.46 21.74
CA SER A 106 19.11 7.39 20.29
C SER A 106 18.44 6.10 19.80
N LEU A 107 17.48 6.25 18.89
CA LEU A 107 16.94 5.11 18.15
C LEU A 107 18.06 4.65 17.21
N GLY A 108 18.89 3.73 17.69
CA GLY A 108 19.99 3.18 16.90
C GLY A 108 19.47 2.53 15.62
N TRP A 109 20.33 2.44 14.61
CA TRP A 109 20.05 1.76 13.33
C TRP A 109 19.45 0.36 13.52
N GLY A 110 19.82 -0.36 14.59
CA GLY A 110 19.24 -1.65 14.95
C GLY A 110 17.73 -1.62 15.16
N VAL A 111 17.16 -0.56 15.78
CA VAL A 111 15.71 -0.46 15.99
C VAL A 111 14.98 -0.28 14.66
N VAL A 112 15.55 0.52 13.74
CA VAL A 112 14.99 0.71 12.40
C VAL A 112 14.99 -0.62 11.63
N LEU A 113 16.09 -1.37 11.68
CA LEU A 113 16.20 -2.69 11.05
C LEU A 113 15.18 -3.69 11.62
N VAL A 114 15.00 -3.71 12.95
CA VAL A 114 14.01 -4.56 13.61
C VAL A 114 12.59 -4.20 13.16
N VAL A 115 12.25 -2.90 13.08
CA VAL A 115 10.92 -2.46 12.60
C VAL A 115 10.68 -2.83 11.13
N VAL A 116 11.69 -2.64 10.28
CA VAL A 116 11.61 -3.01 8.85
C VAL A 116 11.47 -4.53 8.70
N PHE A 117 12.23 -5.31 9.47
CA PHE A 117 12.17 -6.77 9.48
C PHE A 117 10.79 -7.26 9.97
N TYR A 118 10.27 -6.71 11.07
CA TYR A 118 8.93 -7.03 11.55
C TYR A 118 7.85 -6.74 10.50
N ARG A 119 8.00 -5.61 9.79
CA ARG A 119 7.09 -5.25 8.71
C ARG A 119 7.20 -6.20 7.52
N PHE A 120 8.40 -6.66 7.18
CA PHE A 120 8.64 -7.67 6.16
C PHE A 120 7.95 -8.98 6.55
N VAL A 121 8.27 -9.56 7.71
CA VAL A 121 7.69 -10.82 8.20
C VAL A 121 6.16 -10.75 8.31
N ARG A 122 5.59 -9.59 8.63
CA ARG A 122 4.14 -9.40 8.69
C ARG A 122 3.47 -9.35 7.30
N LEU A 123 4.09 -8.71 6.32
CA LEU A 123 3.49 -8.49 4.99
C LEU A 123 3.72 -9.66 4.03
N THR A 124 4.88 -10.30 4.12
CA THR A 124 5.27 -11.42 3.25
C THR A 124 4.27 -12.58 3.24
N PRO A 125 3.69 -13.08 4.35
CA PRO A 125 2.77 -14.22 4.30
C PRO A 125 1.47 -13.89 3.55
N VAL A 126 0.94 -12.68 3.72
CA VAL A 126 -0.26 -12.23 3.00
C VAL A 126 0.03 -12.11 1.51
N TYR A 127 1.19 -11.53 1.15
CA TYR A 127 1.57 -11.39 -0.25
C TYR A 127 1.88 -12.74 -0.92
N ALA A 128 2.56 -13.65 -0.21
CA ALA A 128 2.83 -15.00 -0.67
C ALA A 128 1.53 -15.77 -0.93
N TYR A 129 0.54 -15.64 -0.05
CA TYR A 129 -0.78 -16.23 -0.25
C TYR A 129 -1.44 -15.71 -1.54
N VAL A 130 -1.49 -14.40 -1.75
CA VAL A 130 -2.06 -13.80 -2.97
C VAL A 130 -1.30 -14.28 -4.21
N LEU A 131 0.04 -14.30 -4.18
CA LEU A 131 0.86 -14.77 -5.29
C LEU A 131 0.58 -16.24 -5.64
N LEU A 132 0.46 -17.12 -4.64
CA LEU A 132 0.09 -18.52 -4.86
C LEU A 132 -1.32 -18.66 -5.43
N LEU A 133 -2.27 -17.83 -4.96
CA LEU A 133 -3.65 -17.82 -5.43
C LEU A 133 -3.72 -17.44 -6.91
N HIS A 134 -3.01 -16.38 -7.32
CA HIS A 134 -2.89 -15.98 -8.73
C HIS A 134 -2.16 -17.03 -9.58
N ALA A 135 -1.12 -17.68 -9.04
CA ALA A 135 -0.34 -18.69 -9.77
C ALA A 135 -1.09 -20.02 -10.00
N THR A 136 -2.09 -20.36 -9.18
CA THR A 136 -2.72 -21.70 -9.16
C THR A 136 -4.24 -21.69 -9.28
N TRP A 137 -4.93 -20.92 -8.44
CA TRP A 137 -6.38 -21.04 -8.28
C TRP A 137 -7.15 -20.04 -9.14
N LEU A 138 -6.60 -18.86 -9.40
CA LEU A 138 -7.30 -17.80 -10.15
C LEU A 138 -7.78 -18.26 -11.53
N ALA A 139 -6.95 -19.04 -12.24
CA ALA A 139 -7.32 -19.61 -13.54
C ALA A 139 -8.50 -20.60 -13.49
N LYS A 140 -8.85 -21.14 -12.32
CA LYS A 140 -9.93 -22.11 -12.12
C LYS A 140 -11.25 -21.50 -11.63
N PHE A 141 -11.26 -20.21 -11.26
CA PHE A 141 -12.46 -19.58 -10.71
C PHE A 141 -13.56 -19.34 -11.75
N GLN A 142 -13.20 -19.24 -13.03
CA GLN A 142 -14.14 -18.92 -14.10
C GLN A 142 -13.63 -19.48 -15.43
N ASP A 143 -14.55 -19.97 -16.28
CA ASP A 143 -14.21 -20.62 -17.56
C ASP A 143 -14.44 -19.72 -18.79
N GLY A 144 -14.62 -18.41 -18.59
CA GLY A 144 -14.89 -17.46 -19.67
C GLY A 144 -13.69 -17.20 -20.60
N PRO A 145 -13.89 -16.97 -21.91
CA PRO A 145 -12.80 -16.67 -22.84
C PRO A 145 -12.08 -15.34 -22.52
N LEU A 146 -12.81 -14.34 -22.00
CA LEU A 146 -12.23 -13.09 -21.49
C LEU A 146 -11.41 -13.30 -20.22
N TRP A 147 -11.81 -14.24 -19.37
CA TRP A 147 -11.09 -14.58 -18.14
C TRP A 147 -9.71 -15.18 -18.44
N LYS A 148 -9.65 -16.15 -19.37
CA LYS A 148 -8.38 -16.75 -19.82
C LYS A 148 -7.42 -15.70 -20.39
N ARG A 149 -7.94 -14.77 -21.20
CA ARG A 149 -7.13 -13.70 -21.80
C ARG A 149 -6.46 -12.78 -20.75
N GLY A 150 -7.13 -12.50 -19.63
CA GLY A 150 -6.56 -11.70 -18.55
C GLY A 150 -5.65 -12.49 -17.61
N VAL A 151 -6.08 -13.69 -17.20
CA VAL A 151 -5.44 -14.45 -16.12
C VAL A 151 -4.25 -15.29 -16.59
N ASP A 152 -4.23 -15.76 -17.84
CA ASP A 152 -3.13 -16.61 -18.33
C ASP A 152 -1.78 -15.86 -18.37
N PRO A 153 -1.70 -14.60 -18.84
CA PRO A 153 -0.46 -13.80 -18.73
C PRO A 153 -0.03 -13.62 -17.27
N GLU A 154 -0.94 -13.22 -16.38
CA GLU A 154 -0.63 -13.02 -14.96
C GLU A 154 -0.11 -14.31 -14.31
N ARG A 155 -0.75 -15.45 -14.61
CA ARG A 155 -0.33 -16.77 -14.13
C ARG A 155 1.07 -17.14 -14.63
N TYR A 156 1.37 -16.87 -15.90
CA TYR A 156 2.69 -17.15 -16.47
C TYR A 156 3.77 -16.33 -15.77
N PHE A 157 3.58 -15.01 -15.64
CA PHE A 157 4.54 -14.13 -14.97
C PHE A 157 4.65 -14.44 -13.47
N CYS A 158 3.55 -14.77 -12.78
CA CYS A 158 3.58 -15.22 -11.38
C CYS A 158 4.46 -16.46 -11.20
N ARG A 159 4.37 -17.44 -12.12
CA ARG A 159 5.15 -18.68 -12.05
C ARG A 159 6.60 -18.52 -12.48
N LYS A 160 6.89 -17.64 -13.43
CA LYS A 160 8.25 -17.38 -13.89
C LYS A 160 9.03 -16.59 -12.83
N ASN A 161 8.40 -15.55 -12.29
CA ASN A 161 9.04 -14.54 -11.45
C ASN A 161 8.65 -14.66 -9.96
N TRP A 162 8.16 -15.82 -9.51
CA TRP A 162 7.65 -16.01 -8.14
C TRP A 162 8.65 -15.60 -7.06
N TRP A 163 9.94 -15.94 -7.24
CA TRP A 163 10.99 -15.67 -6.27
C TRP A 163 11.36 -14.18 -6.22
N THR A 164 11.43 -13.48 -7.37
CA THR A 164 11.68 -12.03 -7.40
C THR A 164 10.52 -11.24 -6.82
N ASN A 165 9.29 -11.71 -7.00
CA ASN A 165 8.12 -11.11 -6.36
C ASN A 165 8.14 -11.31 -4.84
N LEU A 166 8.43 -12.51 -4.37
CA LEU A 166 8.47 -12.80 -2.93
C LEU A 166 9.53 -11.95 -2.20
N LEU A 167 10.65 -11.67 -2.86
CA LEU A 167 11.71 -10.77 -2.38
C LEU A 167 11.42 -9.29 -2.66
N TYR A 168 10.32 -8.96 -3.34
CA TYR A 168 9.96 -7.60 -3.78
C TYR A 168 11.02 -6.91 -4.65
N ALA A 169 11.82 -7.71 -5.37
CA ALA A 169 12.87 -7.26 -6.28
C ALA A 169 12.44 -7.26 -7.75
N ASN A 170 11.18 -7.60 -8.04
CA ASN A 170 10.66 -7.72 -9.40
C ASN A 170 10.84 -6.42 -10.20
N ASN A 171 10.63 -5.26 -9.56
CA ASN A 171 10.88 -3.93 -10.15
C ASN A 171 12.34 -3.63 -10.54
N TYR A 172 13.33 -4.40 -10.06
CA TYR A 172 14.74 -4.18 -10.38
C TYR A 172 15.27 -5.18 -11.41
N VAL A 173 14.72 -6.39 -11.41
CA VAL A 173 15.23 -7.50 -12.23
C VAL A 173 14.40 -7.67 -13.51
N HIS A 174 13.08 -7.42 -13.44
CA HIS A 174 12.15 -7.69 -14.54
C HIS A 174 11.12 -6.56 -14.68
N VAL A 175 11.60 -5.36 -15.04
CA VAL A 175 10.76 -4.15 -15.25
C VAL A 175 9.68 -4.38 -16.31
N GLU A 176 9.97 -5.18 -17.33
CA GLU A 176 9.10 -5.42 -18.49
C GLU A 176 8.08 -6.56 -18.28
N GLU A 177 8.16 -7.31 -17.16
CA GLU A 177 7.29 -8.46 -16.87
C GLU A 177 6.53 -8.30 -15.54
N PRO A 178 5.65 -7.28 -15.42
CA PRO A 178 4.89 -7.06 -14.19
C PRO A 178 3.91 -8.22 -13.96
N VAL A 179 4.06 -8.85 -12.80
CA VAL A 179 3.30 -10.05 -12.44
C VAL A 179 1.84 -9.76 -12.10
N ILE A 180 1.56 -8.53 -11.68
CA ILE A 180 0.19 -8.06 -11.44
C ILE A 180 0.09 -6.63 -11.97
N LEU A 181 -0.74 -6.41 -12.98
CA LEU A 181 -0.91 -5.13 -13.68
C LEU A 181 -1.26 -3.98 -12.69
N TYR A 182 -1.84 -4.33 -11.55
CA TYR A 182 -2.34 -3.40 -10.53
C TYR A 182 -1.39 -3.14 -9.34
N TYR A 183 -0.38 -4.00 -9.10
CA TYR A 183 0.49 -3.91 -7.91
C TYR A 183 1.89 -3.34 -8.16
N GLY A 184 2.22 -2.95 -9.40
CA GLY A 184 3.49 -2.27 -9.69
C GLY A 184 3.76 -1.11 -8.72
N LEU A 185 2.71 -0.38 -8.34
CA LEU A 185 2.77 0.72 -7.37
C LEU A 185 3.05 0.28 -5.92
N VAL A 186 2.60 -0.90 -5.47
CA VAL A 186 2.91 -1.39 -4.11
C VAL A 186 4.40 -1.74 -3.98
N GLN A 187 5.01 -2.28 -5.03
CA GLN A 187 6.44 -2.56 -5.02
C GLN A 187 7.30 -1.30 -5.20
N ILE A 188 6.88 -0.31 -6.01
CA ILE A 188 7.56 1.00 -6.13
C ILE A 188 7.58 1.74 -4.78
N ASN A 189 6.52 1.58 -3.97
CA ASN A 189 6.38 2.30 -2.71
C ASN A 189 7.22 1.77 -1.53
N LYS A 190 7.82 0.57 -1.61
CA LYS A 190 8.89 0.20 -0.65
C LYS A 190 10.10 1.11 -0.80
N ASN A 191 10.43 1.47 -2.04
CA ASN A 191 11.50 2.42 -2.34
C ASN A 191 11.11 3.81 -1.85
N LEU A 192 9.86 4.23 -2.02
CA LEU A 192 9.38 5.53 -1.52
C LEU A 192 9.31 5.59 0.01
N PHE A 193 9.04 4.49 0.71
CA PHE A 193 9.11 4.42 2.17
C PHE A 193 10.57 4.55 2.66
N CYS A 194 11.53 3.95 1.94
CA CYS A 194 12.95 4.20 2.14
C CYS A 194 13.35 5.65 1.81
N SER A 195 12.70 6.25 0.80
CA SER A 195 12.84 7.67 0.46
C SER A 195 12.20 8.60 1.49
N ALA A 196 11.11 8.19 2.16
CA ALA A 196 10.46 8.93 3.24
C ALA A 196 11.31 8.90 4.52
N SER A 197 12.04 7.80 4.78
CA SER A 197 13.12 7.80 5.78
C SER A 197 14.31 8.67 5.37
N LYS A 198 14.59 8.85 4.07
CA LYS A 198 15.55 9.85 3.56
C LYS A 198 15.04 11.28 3.72
N LEU A 199 13.72 11.50 3.59
CA LEU A 199 13.06 12.79 3.86
C LEU A 199 13.25 13.20 5.33
N ARG A 200 13.41 12.24 6.26
CA ARG A 200 13.83 12.51 7.65
C ARG A 200 15.22 13.16 7.72
N GLY A 201 16.16 12.69 6.90
CA GLY A 201 17.49 13.30 6.80
C GLY A 201 17.46 14.69 6.17
N ILE A 202 16.60 14.89 5.18
CA ILE A 202 16.41 16.20 4.51
C ILE A 202 15.66 17.19 5.42
N LEU A 203 14.63 16.75 6.15
CA LEU A 203 13.91 17.58 7.13
C LEU A 203 14.79 17.93 8.34
N GLN A 204 15.71 17.05 8.77
CA GLN A 204 16.72 17.38 9.78
C GLN A 204 17.80 18.35 9.26
N LEU A 205 18.05 18.37 7.95
CA LEU A 205 18.97 19.33 7.31
C LEU A 205 18.32 20.68 7.00
N ILE A 206 17.02 20.71 6.69
CA ILE A 206 16.26 21.93 6.39
C ILE A 206 15.77 22.62 7.67
N PHE A 207 15.27 21.85 8.65
CA PHE A 207 14.92 22.37 9.97
C PHE A 207 16.09 22.16 10.92
N ASN A 208 17.10 23.02 10.78
CA ASN A 208 18.13 23.25 11.78
C ASN A 208 17.46 23.89 13.01
N PHE A 209 16.59 23.16 13.71
CA PHE A 209 16.14 23.54 15.03
C PHE A 209 17.30 23.23 15.99
N SER A 210 18.16 24.24 16.11
CA SER A 210 19.03 24.45 17.26
C SER A 210 18.26 24.09 18.54
N PRO A 211 18.88 23.34 19.48
CA PRO A 211 18.28 23.16 20.79
C PRO A 211 18.22 24.55 21.44
N LEU A 212 17.02 25.07 21.64
CA LEU A 212 16.83 26.12 22.62
C LEU A 212 16.77 25.42 23.98
N GLU A 213 17.74 25.82 24.80
CA GLU A 213 18.18 25.35 26.13
C GLU A 213 19.19 24.21 26.15
#